data_AF-A0A536X7P9-F1
#
_entry.id   AF-A0A536X7P9-F1
#
_cell.length_a   1.000
_cell.length_b   1.000
_cell.length_c   1.000
_cell.angle_alpha   90.00
_cell.angle_beta   90.00
_cell.angle_gamma   90.00
#
_symmetry.space_group_name_H-M   'P 1'
#
loop_
_entity.id
_entity.type
_entity.pdbx_description
1 polymer ?
#
loop_
_entity_poly.entity_id
_entity_poly.type
_entity_poly.pdbx_seq_one_letter_code
_entity_poly.pdbx_strand_id
1 'polypeptide(L)'
;GHRHPLIPDVPTFAEAGVRDFDASFYFALAAPAGTPRDIVAKFAAESASIVQTPEFRERLTTLGFEPVAETPAEFVAFLKRDRELAQKKVQASGAKLD
;
A
#
# COMPACT_ATOMS: atom_id res chain seq x y z
N GLY A 1 -7.00 6.40 8.94
CA GLY A 1 -5.70 5.85 9.35
C GLY A 1 -5.79 5.29 10.75
N HIS A 2 -4.91 4.34 11.07
CA HIS A 2 -4.66 3.87 12.43
C HIS A 2 -3.34 4.45 12.94
N ARG A 3 -3.11 4.49 14.26
CA ARG A 3 -1.81 4.93 14.80
C ARG A 3 -0.75 3.86 14.54
N HIS A 4 0.43 4.28 14.10
CA HIS A 4 1.52 3.35 13.84
C HIS A 4 2.15 2.88 15.16
N PRO A 5 2.40 1.56 15.36
CA PRO A 5 2.91 1.04 16.63
C PRO A 5 4.27 1.58 17.08
N LEU A 6 5.14 2.00 16.15
CA LEU A 6 6.44 2.61 16.46
C LEU A 6 6.35 4.06 16.95
N ILE A 7 5.23 4.75 16.69
CA ILE A 7 5.01 6.15 17.09
C ILE A 7 3.57 6.33 17.62
N PRO A 8 3.20 5.58 18.68
CA PRO A 8 1.81 5.48 19.14
C PRO A 8 1.26 6.79 19.70
N ASP A 9 2.14 7.71 20.10
CA ASP A 9 1.76 9.02 20.65
C ASP A 9 1.46 10.06 19.56
N VAL A 10 1.83 9.78 18.30
CA VAL A 10 1.56 10.69 17.18
C VAL A 10 0.12 10.50 16.71
N PRO A 11 -0.71 11.56 16.74
CA PRO A 11 -2.09 11.48 16.26
C PRO A 11 -2.12 11.26 14.74
N THR A 12 -3.11 10.50 14.29
CA THR A 12 -3.48 10.43 12.88
C THR A 12 -4.06 11.77 12.41
N PHE A 13 -4.07 12.00 11.09
CA PHE A 13 -4.74 13.16 10.49
C PHE A 13 -6.21 13.28 10.91
N ALA A 14 -6.92 12.14 10.99
CA ALA A 14 -8.30 12.10 11.43
C ALA A 14 -8.48 12.57 12.89
N GLU A 15 -7.58 12.14 13.79
CA GLU A 15 -7.57 12.60 15.19
C GLU A 15 -7.21 14.08 15.32
N ALA A 16 -6.39 14.60 14.38
CA ALA A 16 -6.03 16.02 14.29
C ALA A 16 -7.10 16.89 13.59
N GLY A 17 -8.26 16.31 13.23
CA GLY A 17 -9.38 17.05 12.60
C GLY A 17 -9.33 17.14 11.08
N VAL A 18 -8.34 16.51 10.43
CA VAL A 18 -8.24 16.43 8.97
C VAL A 18 -8.91 15.13 8.51
N ARG A 19 -10.15 15.25 8.04
CA ARG A 19 -10.96 14.12 7.56
C ARG A 19 -10.62 13.79 6.11
N ASP A 20 -10.84 12.53 5.73
CA ASP A 20 -10.68 12.03 4.34
C ASP A 20 -9.29 12.23 3.75
N PHE A 21 -8.27 12.37 4.60
CA PHE A 21 -6.87 12.47 4.22
C PHE A 21 -6.10 11.24 4.68
N ASP A 22 -5.54 10.52 3.71
CA ASP A 22 -4.62 9.42 3.92
C ASP A 22 -3.29 9.72 3.22
N ALA A 23 -2.23 9.77 4.02
CA ALA A 23 -0.85 10.02 3.58
C ALA A 23 -0.03 8.73 3.49
N SER A 24 -0.67 7.57 3.60
CA SER A 24 -0.02 6.28 3.44
C SER A 24 0.53 6.14 2.02
N PHE A 25 1.73 5.56 1.92
CA PHE A 25 2.33 5.13 0.68
C PHE A 25 2.52 3.61 0.71
N TYR A 26 2.61 3.00 -0.46
CA TYR A 26 2.72 1.55 -0.59
C TYR A 26 3.86 1.18 -1.54
N PHE A 27 4.35 -0.05 -1.38
CA PHE A 27 5.18 -0.72 -2.37
C PHE A 27 4.41 -1.91 -2.92
N ALA A 28 4.62 -2.19 -4.20
CA ALA A 28 3.95 -3.30 -4.87
C ALA A 28 4.84 -3.92 -5.94
N LEU A 29 4.54 -5.18 -6.26
CA LEU A 29 5.13 -5.90 -7.37
C LEU A 29 4.19 -5.81 -8.58
N ALA A 30 4.76 -5.60 -9.77
CA ALA A 30 4.01 -5.52 -11.01
C ALA A 30 4.68 -6.38 -12.08
N ALA A 31 3.87 -6.95 -12.97
CA ALA A 31 4.31 -7.70 -14.13
C ALA A 31 3.84 -6.98 -15.42
N PRO A 32 4.49 -7.21 -16.57
CA PRO A 32 4.06 -6.64 -17.85
C PRO A 32 2.59 -6.92 -18.19
N ALA A 33 1.99 -6.03 -18.96
CA ALA A 33 0.65 -6.26 -19.50
C ALA A 33 0.65 -7.52 -20.38
N GLY A 34 -0.34 -8.40 -20.17
CA GLY A 34 -0.47 -9.65 -20.90
C GLY A 34 0.26 -10.85 -20.27
N THR A 35 0.92 -10.69 -19.11
CA THR A 35 1.44 -11.85 -18.37
C THR A 35 0.30 -12.86 -18.08
N PRO A 36 0.49 -14.16 -18.36
CA PRO A 36 -0.51 -15.18 -18.09
C PRO A 36 -0.95 -15.22 -16.63
N ARG A 37 -2.26 -15.44 -16.41
CA ARG A 37 -2.88 -15.35 -15.08
C ARG A 37 -2.32 -16.38 -14.09
N ASP A 38 -1.98 -17.57 -14.57
CA ASP A 38 -1.36 -18.64 -13.80
C ASP A 38 0.03 -18.25 -13.29
N ILE A 39 0.83 -17.56 -14.11
CA ILE A 39 2.14 -17.03 -13.71
C ILE A 39 1.99 -15.94 -12.64
N VAL A 40 1.03 -15.03 -12.83
CA VAL A 40 0.72 -13.99 -11.82
C VAL A 40 0.27 -14.62 -10.51
N ALA A 41 -0.61 -15.62 -10.57
CA ALA A 41 -1.11 -16.31 -9.38
C ALA A 41 0.01 -17.03 -8.62
N LYS A 42 0.90 -17.74 -9.34
CA LYS A 42 2.06 -18.41 -8.73
C LYS A 42 2.97 -17.40 -8.03
N PHE A 43 3.33 -16.32 -8.71
CA PHE A 43 4.23 -15.31 -8.15
C PHE A 43 3.62 -14.60 -6.94
N ALA A 44 2.32 -14.31 -6.97
CA ALA A 44 1.61 -13.74 -5.82
C ALA A 44 1.61 -14.69 -4.61
N ALA A 45 1.39 -15.99 -4.83
CA ALA A 45 1.42 -16.99 -3.76
C ALA A 45 2.80 -17.14 -3.12
N GLU A 46 3.86 -17.17 -3.94
CA GLU A 46 5.25 -17.22 -3.45
C GLU A 46 5.62 -15.94 -2.70
N SER A 47 5.25 -14.77 -3.23
CA SER A 47 5.47 -13.48 -2.57
C SER A 47 4.75 -13.41 -1.22
N ALA A 48 3.48 -13.84 -1.16
CA ALA A 48 2.72 -13.90 0.09
C ALA A 48 3.39 -14.80 1.12
N SER A 49 3.95 -15.94 0.69
CA SER A 49 4.69 -16.85 1.57
C SER A 49 5.93 -16.19 2.16
N ILE A 50 6.71 -15.45 1.34
CA ILE A 50 7.90 -14.72 1.79
C ILE A 50 7.53 -13.61 2.78
N VAL A 51 6.48 -12.83 2.47
CA VAL A 51 6.01 -11.73 3.34
C VAL A 51 5.55 -12.25 4.71
N GLN A 52 5.15 -13.52 4.81
CA GLN A 52 4.74 -14.13 6.06
C GLN A 52 5.92 -14.69 6.88
N THR A 53 7.14 -14.77 6.32
CA THR A 53 8.30 -15.25 7.06
C THR A 53 8.64 -14.31 8.23
N PRO A 54 9.04 -14.84 9.40
CA PRO A 54 9.37 -14.01 10.56
C PRO A 54 10.44 -12.96 10.26
N GLU A 55 11.52 -13.36 9.58
CA GLU A 55 12.65 -12.49 9.23
C GLU A 55 12.20 -11.30 8.36
N PHE A 56 11.40 -11.56 7.32
CA PHE A 56 10.92 -10.50 6.44
C PHE A 56 9.98 -9.54 7.16
N ARG A 57 9.05 -10.08 7.96
CA ARG A 57 8.12 -9.25 8.75
C ARG A 57 8.87 -8.38 9.74
N GLU A 58 9.78 -8.96 10.51
CA GLU A 58 10.60 -8.24 11.50
C GLU A 58 11.39 -7.11 10.85
N ARG A 59 12.02 -7.39 9.71
CA ARG A 59 12.80 -6.38 8.98
C ARG A 59 11.94 -5.20 8.55
N LEU A 60 10.77 -5.47 7.97
CA LEU A 60 9.85 -4.42 7.52
C LEU A 60 9.22 -3.64 8.68
N THR A 61 8.77 -4.33 9.73
CA THR A 61 8.16 -3.66 10.89
C THR A 61 9.16 -2.79 11.62
N THR A 62 10.45 -3.16 11.66
CA THR A 62 11.53 -2.33 12.23
C THR A 62 11.74 -1.04 11.43
N LEU A 63 11.48 -1.07 10.13
CA LEU A 63 11.54 0.10 9.26
C LEU A 63 10.25 0.93 9.25
N GLY A 64 9.24 0.52 10.03
CA GLY A 64 7.93 1.19 10.08
C GLY A 64 7.00 0.86 8.91
N PHE A 65 7.23 -0.26 8.23
CA PHE A 65 6.31 -0.77 7.21
C PHE A 65 5.33 -1.79 7.81
N GLU A 66 4.13 -1.82 7.25
CA GLU A 66 3.14 -2.85 7.51
C GLU A 66 3.22 -3.95 6.43
N PRO A 67 3.62 -5.19 6.76
CA PRO A 67 3.72 -6.24 5.76
C PRO A 67 2.31 -6.76 5.39
N VAL A 68 1.92 -6.51 4.15
CA VAL A 68 0.64 -6.96 3.56
C VAL A 68 0.87 -8.02 2.48
N ALA A 69 -0.07 -8.95 2.35
CA ALA A 69 -0.03 -10.04 1.38
C ALA A 69 -1.37 -10.14 0.63
N GLU A 70 -1.75 -9.05 -0.03
CA GLU A 70 -2.97 -8.97 -0.82
C GLU A 70 -2.92 -9.94 -2.02
N THR A 71 -4.06 -10.53 -2.34
CA THR A 71 -4.24 -11.25 -3.61
C THR A 71 -4.17 -10.27 -4.79
N PRO A 72 -3.88 -10.75 -6.02
CA PRO A 72 -3.91 -9.89 -7.21
C PRO A 72 -5.24 -9.15 -7.41
N ALA A 73 -6.37 -9.78 -7.06
CA ALA A 73 -7.69 -9.17 -7.18
C ALA A 73 -7.91 -8.04 -6.16
N GLU A 74 -7.48 -8.25 -4.90
CA GLU A 74 -7.53 -7.24 -3.85
C GLU A 74 -6.66 -6.04 -4.20
N PHE A 75 -5.43 -6.29 -4.69
CA PHE A 75 -4.51 -5.23 -5.07
C PHE A 75 -5.03 -4.42 -6.27
N VAL A 76 -5.67 -5.07 -7.26
CA VAL A 76 -6.35 -4.35 -8.35
C VAL A 76 -7.49 -3.47 -7.84
N ALA A 77 -8.25 -3.93 -6.84
CA ALA A 77 -9.31 -3.13 -6.23
C ALA A 77 -8.73 -1.94 -5.43
N PHE A 78 -7.62 -2.15 -4.73
CA PHE A 78 -6.87 -1.10 -4.05
C PHE A 78 -6.37 -0.04 -5.04
N LEU A 79 -5.70 -0.44 -6.12
CA LEU A 79 -5.16 0.46 -7.15
C LEU A 79 -6.23 1.37 -7.77
N LYS A 80 -7.45 0.86 -7.98
CA LYS A 80 -8.57 1.66 -8.49
C LYS A 80 -8.93 2.79 -7.52
N ARG A 81 -9.07 2.46 -6.23
CA ARG A 81 -9.40 3.45 -5.19
C ARG A 81 -8.26 4.46 -4.99
N ASP A 82 -7.02 3.99 -4.96
CA ASP A 82 -5.86 4.85 -4.80
C ASP A 82 -5.72 5.82 -5.98
N ARG A 83 -5.90 5.34 -7.21
CA ARG A 83 -5.87 6.18 -8.42
C ARG A 83 -6.91 7.30 -8.38
N GLU A 84 -8.14 7.00 -7.94
CA GLU A 84 -9.19 8.01 -7.80
C GLU A 84 -8.83 9.08 -6.76
N LEU A 85 -8.28 8.66 -5.61
CA LEU A 85 -7.82 9.57 -4.58
C LEU A 85 -6.64 10.41 -5.04
N ALA A 86 -5.64 9.79 -5.67
CA ALA A 86 -4.47 10.47 -6.22
C ALA A 86 -4.87 11.51 -7.28
N GLN A 87 -5.80 11.17 -8.17
CA GLN A 87 -6.33 12.12 -9.15
C GLN A 87 -6.97 13.34 -8.48
N LYS A 88 -7.81 13.13 -7.45
CA LYS A 88 -8.41 14.25 -6.69
C LYS A 88 -7.34 15.12 -6.02
N LYS A 89 -6.30 14.51 -5.43
CA LYS A 89 -5.19 15.23 -4.79
C LYS A 89 -4.42 16.11 -5.78
N VAL A 90 -4.08 15.58 -6.95
CA VAL A 90 -3.37 16.33 -8.01
C VAL A 90 -4.23 17.50 -8.53
N GLN A 91 -5.52 17.26 -8.78
CA GLN A 91 -6.44 18.30 -9.25
C GLN A 91 -6.62 19.42 -8.21
N ALA A 92 -6.79 19.07 -6.94
CA ALA A 92 -6.99 20.04 -5.88
C ALA A 92 -5.74 20.89 -5.59
N SER A 93 -4.55 20.31 -5.70
CA SER A 93 -3.29 21.02 -5.42
C SER A 93 -2.79 21.86 -6.59
N GLY A 94 -3.25 21.58 -7.81
CA GLY A 94 -2.70 22.19 -9.03
C GLY A 94 -1.29 21.71 -9.37
N ALA A 95 -0.82 20.64 -8.71
CA ALA A 95 0.51 20.07 -8.96
C ALA A 95 0.65 19.59 -10.41
N LYS A 96 1.83 19.83 -10.99
CA LYS A 96 2.23 19.35 -12.31
C LYS A 96 3.56 18.62 -12.17
N LEU A 97 3.72 17.53 -12.93
CA LEU A 97 5.05 17.04 -13.25
C LEU A 97 5.62 17.96 -14.34
N ASP A 98 6.88 18.33 -14.16
CA ASP A 98 7.70 19.08 -15.10
C ASP A 98 8.03 18.27 -16.36
#